data_AF-A0A7C7SU95-F1
#
_entry.id   AF-A0A7C7SU95-F1
#
_cell.length_a   1.000
_cell.length_b   1.000
_cell.length_c   1.000
_cell.angle_alpha   90.00
_cell.angle_beta   90.00
_cell.angle_gamma   90.00
#
_symmetry.space_group_name_H-M   'P 1'
#
loop_
_entity.id
_entity.type
_entity.pdbx_description
1 polymer ?
#
loop_
_entity_poly.entity_id
_entity_poly.type
_entity_poly.pdbx_seq_one_letter_code
_entity_poly.pdbx_strand_id
1 'polypeptide(L)'
;MDEAPVSERCYQCFRPMSLCFCEAIPRIDNRTDVLILQHVRERFHPFNSARIVKRALGKCQLIADYTQRLRTQRLPIGPSSVLLYPDKNAPLLTELPVGELPQQLVIIDGTWHHAKTIFRDLPQLWQLPCFRLRPTHPGQYRIRREPNAHSLSTLEATVGALRALEPDTAGLDQLMSAFHKMVNGQLEHPEFGSAWRRKEPGQSRPRNLPRSLMQNAESLVVAYGEATPGKPGENHRTSTPVSWVAYRLGTTERFSCLLRQQQPLSDAALAHMRLSLADFEFAVADDEFHQRWNEFLRPNDVLIVYHRRTFQLLRHIKAVQPRCLVLKSIFGKWRAGFRSIEELIAIESASLVNSKPNCENNSRASQRLDMAVALVEHLRTMYGKLQ
;
A
#
# COMPACT_ATOMS: atom_id res chain seq x y z
N MET A 1 -32.33 -3.08 28.82
CA MET A 1 -30.88 -3.38 28.85
C MET A 1 -30.76 -4.83 28.46
N ASP A 2 -30.61 -5.11 27.17
CA ASP A 2 -30.30 -6.47 26.72
C ASP A 2 -28.82 -6.71 27.01
N GLU A 3 -28.55 -7.57 28.00
CA GLU A 3 -27.21 -8.07 28.26
C GLU A 3 -26.76 -8.89 27.04
N ALA A 4 -25.82 -8.35 26.27
CA ALA A 4 -25.16 -9.11 25.22
C ALA A 4 -24.49 -10.34 25.85
N PRO A 5 -24.73 -11.56 25.34
CA PRO A 5 -24.19 -12.77 25.94
C PRO A 5 -22.66 -12.72 25.91
N VAL A 6 -22.04 -12.91 27.08
CA VAL A 6 -20.59 -13.05 27.21
C VAL A 6 -20.18 -14.27 26.39
N SER A 7 -19.59 -14.05 25.22
CA SER A 7 -19.06 -15.13 24.39
C SER A 7 -17.94 -15.85 25.14
N GLU A 8 -18.22 -17.05 25.66
CA GLU A 8 -17.17 -17.96 26.09
C GLU A 8 -16.22 -18.23 24.91
N ARG A 9 -14.93 -18.07 25.15
CA ARG A 9 -13.87 -18.29 24.16
C ARG A 9 -13.06 -19.53 24.51
N CYS A 10 -12.70 -20.29 23.49
CA CYS A 10 -11.78 -21.40 23.64
C CYS A 10 -10.38 -20.88 24.03
N TYR A 11 -9.82 -21.31 25.16
CA TYR A 11 -8.47 -20.90 25.59
C TYR A 11 -7.33 -21.41 24.70
N GLN A 12 -7.62 -22.34 23.78
CA GLN A 12 -6.63 -22.89 22.85
C GLN A 12 -6.58 -22.13 21.53
N CYS A 13 -7.73 -21.93 20.86
CA CYS A 13 -7.80 -21.20 19.59
C CYS A 13 -8.22 -19.73 19.71
N PHE A 14 -8.73 -19.30 20.87
CA PHE A 14 -9.29 -17.98 21.15
C PHE A 14 -10.53 -17.60 20.32
N ARG A 15 -11.15 -18.57 19.62
CA ARG A 15 -12.45 -18.39 18.95
C ARG A 15 -13.60 -18.55 19.94
N PRO A 16 -14.77 -17.95 19.67
CA PRO A 16 -16.01 -18.30 20.37
C PRO A 16 -16.19 -19.82 20.40
N MET A 17 -16.69 -20.36 21.51
CA MET A 17 -16.89 -21.81 21.67
C MET A 17 -17.72 -22.42 20.54
N SER A 18 -18.73 -21.70 20.06
CA SER A 18 -19.57 -22.09 18.90
C SER A 18 -18.80 -22.26 17.58
N LEU A 19 -17.63 -21.63 17.44
CA LEU A 19 -16.76 -21.69 16.25
C LEU A 19 -15.43 -22.38 16.55
N CYS A 20 -15.31 -23.04 17.70
CA CYS A 20 -14.13 -23.78 18.05
C CYS A 20 -13.98 -25.00 17.14
N PHE A 21 -12.75 -25.25 16.69
CA PHE A 21 -12.39 -26.42 15.89
C PHE A 21 -11.25 -27.24 16.53
N CYS A 22 -10.88 -26.91 17.78
CA CYS A 22 -9.72 -27.49 18.45
C CYS A 22 -9.80 -28.99 18.66
N GLU A 23 -11.01 -29.52 18.83
CA GLU A 23 -11.28 -30.95 19.00
C GLU A 23 -11.12 -31.74 17.70
N ALA A 24 -11.30 -31.07 16.55
CA ALA A 24 -11.09 -31.71 15.25
C ALA A 24 -9.60 -31.87 14.88
N ILE A 25 -8.69 -31.22 15.62
CA ILE A 25 -7.25 -31.29 15.33
C ILE A 25 -6.72 -32.64 15.81
N PRO A 26 -6.25 -33.53 14.91
CA PRO A 26 -5.75 -34.84 15.28
C PRO A 26 -4.40 -34.74 16.00
N ARG A 27 -3.98 -35.79 16.70
CA ARG A 27 -2.59 -35.97 17.11
C ARG A 27 -1.88 -36.86 16.09
N ILE A 28 -0.75 -36.40 15.58
CA ILE A 28 -0.01 -37.06 14.50
C ILE A 28 1.39 -37.38 15.00
N ASP A 29 1.80 -38.65 14.93
CA ASP A 29 3.16 -39.04 15.28
C ASP A 29 4.07 -38.96 14.05
N ASN A 30 4.45 -37.73 13.69
CA ASN A 30 5.34 -37.46 12.57
C ASN A 30 6.79 -37.83 12.92
N ARG A 31 7.51 -38.49 12.01
CA ARG A 31 8.92 -38.86 12.19
C ARG A 31 9.84 -37.66 11.97
N THR A 32 9.53 -36.85 10.96
CA THR A 32 10.31 -35.65 10.57
C THR A 32 10.06 -34.53 11.56
N ASP A 33 11.10 -33.99 12.19
CA ASP A 33 10.98 -32.82 13.08
C ASP A 33 10.55 -31.58 12.29
N VAL A 34 9.55 -30.84 12.76
CA VAL A 34 9.10 -29.61 12.08
C VAL A 34 9.41 -28.38 12.92
N LEU A 35 10.29 -27.50 12.44
CA LEU A 35 10.56 -26.20 13.05
C LEU A 35 9.86 -25.09 12.27
N ILE A 36 8.91 -24.41 12.90
CA ILE A 36 8.22 -23.26 12.31
C ILE A 36 8.77 -21.97 12.93
N LEU A 37 9.31 -21.09 12.09
CA LEU A 37 9.72 -19.73 12.44
C LEU A 37 8.61 -18.76 12.06
N GLN A 38 7.84 -18.32 13.04
CA GLN A 38 6.69 -17.46 12.84
C GLN A 38 7.03 -15.99 13.13
N HIS A 39 6.58 -15.08 12.27
CA HIS A 39 6.66 -13.66 12.56
C HIS A 39 5.74 -13.29 13.74
N VAL A 40 6.23 -12.52 14.70
CA VAL A 40 5.50 -12.14 15.95
C VAL A 40 4.05 -11.67 15.74
N ARG A 41 3.77 -10.97 14.64
CA ARG A 41 2.42 -10.46 14.31
C ARG A 41 1.39 -11.56 14.03
N GLU A 42 1.81 -12.75 13.62
CA GLU A 42 0.88 -13.87 13.36
C GLU A 42 0.52 -14.63 14.65
N ARG A 43 1.30 -14.49 15.73
CA ARG A 43 1.16 -15.28 16.97
C ARG A 43 -0.26 -15.33 17.51
N PHE A 44 -0.93 -14.18 17.55
CA PHE A 44 -2.29 -14.04 18.08
C PHE A 44 -3.37 -13.99 17.00
N HIS A 45 -3.03 -14.30 15.74
CA HIS A 45 -4.01 -14.27 14.68
C HIS A 45 -5.05 -15.40 14.88
N PRO A 46 -6.36 -15.11 14.80
CA PRO A 46 -7.41 -16.12 15.06
C PRO A 46 -7.31 -17.31 14.10
N PHE A 47 -6.98 -17.04 12.83
CA PHE A 47 -6.67 -18.04 11.80
C PHE A 47 -5.15 -18.22 11.67
N ASN A 48 -4.51 -18.85 12.65
CA ASN A 48 -3.07 -19.11 12.65
C ASN A 48 -2.85 -20.59 12.27
N SER A 49 -2.50 -20.84 11.01
CA SER A 49 -2.28 -22.19 10.47
C SER A 49 -1.09 -22.88 11.12
N ALA A 50 0.00 -22.16 11.44
CA ALA A 50 1.13 -22.73 12.16
C ALA A 50 0.76 -23.26 13.55
N ARG A 51 -0.17 -22.59 14.26
CA ARG A 51 -0.67 -23.07 15.55
C ARG A 51 -1.43 -24.39 15.41
N ILE A 52 -2.19 -24.57 14.33
CA ILE A 52 -2.91 -25.83 14.05
C ILE A 52 -1.89 -26.96 13.86
N VAL A 53 -0.87 -26.71 13.03
CA VAL A 53 0.25 -27.65 12.81
C VAL A 53 0.95 -28.01 14.12
N LYS A 54 1.31 -27.01 14.93
CA LYS A 54 1.99 -27.23 16.23
C LYS A 54 1.16 -28.05 17.21
N ARG A 55 -0.16 -27.92 17.19
CA ARG A 55 -1.05 -28.76 18.02
C ARG A 55 -1.14 -30.18 17.49
N ALA A 56 -1.19 -30.34 16.16
CA ALA A 56 -1.37 -31.63 15.54
C ALA A 56 -0.14 -32.52 15.63
N LEU A 57 1.02 -31.99 15.27
CA LEU A 57 2.25 -32.76 15.11
C LEU A 57 2.91 -33.11 16.47
N GLY A 58 3.34 -34.35 16.59
CA GLY A 58 4.13 -34.94 17.67
C GLY A 58 5.45 -34.21 17.86
N LYS A 59 6.18 -34.09 16.75
CA LYS A 59 7.50 -33.47 16.64
C LYS A 59 7.42 -32.16 15.89
N CYS A 60 6.96 -31.11 16.58
CA CYS A 60 6.93 -29.77 16.01
C CYS A 60 7.34 -28.72 17.04
N GLN A 61 8.19 -27.79 16.66
CA GLN A 61 8.53 -26.60 17.43
C GLN A 61 8.06 -25.35 16.68
N LEU A 62 7.45 -24.40 17.40
CA LEU A 62 6.99 -23.14 16.85
C LEU A 62 7.64 -22.01 17.64
N ILE A 63 8.47 -21.22 16.98
CA ILE A 63 9.12 -20.04 17.56
C ILE A 63 8.52 -18.81 16.91
N ALA A 64 7.80 -18.01 17.70
CA ALA A 64 7.19 -16.76 17.25
C ALA A 64 7.86 -15.57 17.94
N ASP A 65 8.67 -14.81 17.20
CA ASP A 65 9.37 -13.64 17.73
C ASP A 65 9.62 -12.56 16.66
N TYR A 66 10.17 -11.42 17.08
CA TYR A 66 10.65 -10.37 16.20
C TYR A 66 11.86 -10.88 15.41
N THR A 67 11.90 -10.56 14.12
CA THR A 67 12.99 -10.98 13.21
C THR A 67 14.39 -10.65 13.75
N GLN A 68 14.55 -9.49 14.40
CA GLN A 68 15.82 -9.09 15.01
C GLN A 68 16.28 -10.04 16.12
N ARG A 69 15.35 -10.54 16.94
CA ARG A 69 15.66 -11.51 18.01
C ARG A 69 15.92 -12.90 17.47
N LEU A 70 15.12 -13.33 16.49
CA LEU A 70 15.34 -14.59 15.76
C LEU A 70 16.73 -14.62 15.10
N ARG A 71 17.20 -13.48 14.59
CA ARG A 71 18.53 -13.34 14.00
C ARG A 71 19.66 -13.54 15.00
N THR A 72 19.53 -13.03 16.22
CA THR A 72 20.60 -13.04 17.23
C THR A 72 20.63 -14.31 18.08
N GLN A 73 19.51 -15.00 18.23
CA GLN A 73 19.45 -16.23 19.00
C GLN A 73 19.91 -17.44 18.17
N ARG A 74 20.42 -18.47 18.85
CA ARG A 74 20.69 -19.78 18.22
C ARG A 74 19.36 -20.49 17.97
N LEU A 75 19.01 -20.70 16.72
CA LEU A 75 17.80 -21.44 16.35
C LEU A 75 18.05 -22.96 16.56
N PRO A 76 17.03 -23.75 16.94
CA PRO A 76 17.16 -25.20 17.16
C PRO A 76 17.19 -25.96 15.82
N ILE A 77 18.08 -25.55 14.93
CA ILE A 77 18.33 -26.13 13.62
C ILE A 77 19.30 -27.30 13.80
N GLY A 78 18.85 -28.51 13.45
CA GLY A 78 19.66 -29.73 13.52
C GLY A 78 20.61 -29.90 12.32
N PRO A 79 21.53 -30.88 12.37
CA PRO A 79 22.52 -31.10 11.30
C PRO A 79 21.92 -31.62 9.98
N SER A 80 20.77 -32.30 10.01
CA SER A 80 20.04 -32.79 8.82
C SER A 80 18.73 -31.99 8.62
N SER A 81 18.87 -30.66 8.63
CA SER A 81 17.74 -29.74 8.45
C SER A 81 17.67 -29.22 7.02
N VAL A 82 16.47 -29.08 6.50
CA VAL A 82 16.23 -28.41 5.21
C VAL A 82 15.20 -27.30 5.36
N LEU A 83 15.33 -26.27 4.53
CA LEU A 83 14.39 -25.16 4.48
C LEU A 83 13.33 -25.42 3.42
N LEU A 84 12.06 -25.34 3.82
CA LEU A 84 10.92 -25.26 2.91
C LEU A 84 10.62 -23.79 2.60
N TYR A 85 10.96 -23.35 1.39
CA TYR A 85 10.71 -21.97 0.97
C TYR A 85 10.48 -21.89 -0.54
N PRO A 86 9.54 -21.05 -1.03
CA PRO A 86 9.19 -20.96 -2.44
C PRO A 86 10.23 -20.16 -3.25
N ASP A 87 11.50 -20.58 -3.20
CA ASP A 87 12.54 -20.08 -4.10
C ASP A 87 12.34 -20.70 -5.49
N LYS A 88 12.39 -19.86 -6.52
CA LYS A 88 12.24 -20.29 -7.92
C LYS A 88 13.40 -21.16 -8.41
N ASN A 89 14.55 -21.09 -7.77
CA ASN A 89 15.76 -21.85 -8.11
C ASN A 89 15.92 -23.11 -7.24
N ALA A 90 15.09 -23.29 -6.20
CA ALA A 90 15.16 -24.46 -5.35
C ALA A 90 14.62 -25.72 -6.07
N PRO A 91 15.26 -26.89 -5.89
CA PRO A 91 14.73 -28.18 -6.35
C PRO A 91 13.40 -28.53 -5.68
N LEU A 92 12.64 -29.45 -6.28
CA LEU A 92 11.40 -29.92 -5.66
C LEU A 92 11.72 -30.86 -4.50
N LEU A 93 10.97 -30.75 -3.41
CA LEU A 93 11.13 -31.65 -2.27
C LEU A 93 10.88 -33.13 -2.65
N THR A 94 10.01 -33.38 -3.62
CA THR A 94 9.70 -34.72 -4.15
C THR A 94 10.81 -35.33 -5.01
N GLU A 95 11.82 -34.55 -5.38
CA GLU A 95 12.98 -35.01 -6.17
C GLU A 95 14.15 -35.46 -5.28
N LEU A 96 13.96 -35.49 -3.95
CA LEU A 96 14.97 -35.99 -3.01
C LEU A 96 15.23 -37.49 -3.24
N PRO A 97 16.52 -37.93 -3.28
CA PRO A 97 16.86 -39.35 -3.38
C PRO A 97 16.34 -40.15 -2.18
N VAL A 98 15.90 -41.39 -2.45
CA VAL A 98 15.54 -42.35 -1.39
C VAL A 98 16.78 -42.64 -0.55
N GLY A 99 16.76 -42.27 0.72
CA GLY A 99 17.89 -42.40 1.66
C GLY A 99 18.52 -41.07 2.12
N GLU A 100 18.20 -39.97 1.46
CA GLU A 100 18.67 -38.61 1.81
C GLU A 100 17.57 -37.74 2.44
N LEU A 101 16.57 -38.38 3.05
CA LEU A 101 15.45 -37.67 3.65
C LEU A 101 15.92 -36.86 4.87
N PRO A 102 15.55 -35.57 4.95
CA PRO A 102 15.93 -34.71 6.08
C PRO A 102 15.29 -35.19 7.38
N GLN A 103 16.03 -35.04 8.48
CA GLN A 103 15.48 -35.28 9.82
C GLN A 103 14.62 -34.12 10.30
N GLN A 104 14.90 -32.89 9.84
CA GLN A 104 14.16 -31.70 10.24
C GLN A 104 13.76 -30.84 9.03
N LEU A 105 12.50 -30.41 9.03
CA LEU A 105 11.93 -29.46 8.09
C LEU A 105 11.76 -28.09 8.77
N VAL A 106 12.44 -27.07 8.25
CA VAL A 106 12.33 -25.68 8.70
C VAL A 106 11.36 -24.94 7.79
N ILE A 107 10.34 -24.31 8.37
CA ILE A 107 9.26 -23.59 7.66
C ILE A 107 9.16 -22.17 8.19
N ILE A 108 8.90 -21.20 7.32
CA ILE A 108 8.67 -19.80 7.71
C ILE A 108 7.16 -19.50 7.66
N ASP A 109 6.62 -18.96 8.75
CA ASP A 109 5.22 -18.54 8.84
C ASP A 109 5.08 -17.01 8.96
N GLY A 110 4.21 -16.44 8.14
CA GLY A 110 4.00 -15.00 8.05
C GLY A 110 3.17 -14.63 6.84
N THR A 111 2.70 -13.38 6.77
CA THR A 111 2.38 -12.78 5.47
C THR A 111 3.59 -12.90 4.53
N TRP A 112 3.37 -12.87 3.21
CA TRP A 112 4.45 -12.92 2.23
C TRP A 112 5.56 -11.88 2.45
N HIS A 113 5.21 -10.69 2.93
CA HIS A 113 6.20 -9.68 3.31
C HIS A 113 6.99 -10.08 4.56
N HIS A 114 6.31 -10.63 5.57
CA HIS A 114 6.95 -11.13 6.78
C HIS A 114 7.87 -12.32 6.49
N ALA A 115 7.41 -13.30 5.70
CA ALA A 115 8.19 -14.49 5.34
C ALA A 115 9.47 -14.12 4.57
N LYS A 116 9.37 -13.23 3.59
CA LYS A 116 10.54 -12.67 2.88
C LYS A 116 11.50 -11.95 3.82
N THR A 117 10.98 -11.22 4.81
CA THR A 117 11.78 -10.51 5.80
C THR A 117 12.55 -11.49 6.69
N ILE A 118 11.89 -12.54 7.20
CA ILE A 118 12.54 -13.58 8.00
C ILE A 118 13.62 -14.29 7.17
N PHE A 119 13.30 -14.71 5.94
CA PHE A 119 14.27 -15.36 5.06
C PHE A 119 15.49 -14.49 4.77
N ARG A 120 15.28 -13.18 4.49
CA ARG A 120 16.36 -12.23 4.20
C ARG A 120 17.21 -11.90 5.43
N ASP A 121 16.63 -11.85 6.63
CA ASP A 121 17.30 -11.28 7.79
C ASP A 121 17.89 -12.34 8.73
N LEU A 122 17.68 -13.63 8.49
CA LEU A 122 18.22 -14.75 9.28
C LEU A 122 19.29 -15.52 8.49
N PRO A 123 20.60 -15.19 8.66
CA PRO A 123 21.69 -15.87 7.96
C PRO A 123 21.77 -17.38 8.21
N GLN A 124 21.31 -17.84 9.38
CA GLN A 124 21.24 -19.27 9.72
C GLN A 124 20.40 -20.09 8.72
N LEU A 125 19.44 -19.45 8.02
CA LEU A 125 18.61 -20.12 7.02
C LEU A 125 19.30 -20.29 5.67
N TRP A 126 20.27 -19.43 5.33
CA TRP A 126 20.96 -19.48 4.04
C TRP A 126 21.96 -20.64 3.93
N GLN A 127 22.33 -21.22 5.07
CA GLN A 127 23.20 -22.40 5.14
C GLN A 127 22.42 -23.70 4.92
N LEU A 128 21.08 -23.65 4.94
CA LEU A 128 20.23 -24.82 4.77
C LEU A 128 20.00 -25.13 3.29
N PRO A 129 20.04 -26.41 2.89
CA PRO A 129 19.48 -26.81 1.61
C PRO A 129 18.01 -26.37 1.52
N CYS A 130 17.68 -25.65 0.46
CA CYS A 130 16.35 -25.07 0.25
C CYS A 130 15.58 -25.91 -0.77
N PHE A 131 14.36 -26.30 -0.42
CA PHE A 131 13.44 -27.03 -1.29
C PHE A 131 12.11 -26.30 -1.40
N ARG A 132 11.44 -26.50 -2.53
CA ARG A 132 10.09 -25.98 -2.77
C ARG A 132 9.09 -27.11 -2.99
N LEU A 133 7.81 -26.79 -2.82
CA LEU A 133 6.72 -27.65 -3.26
C LEU A 133 6.22 -27.21 -4.63
N ARG A 134 5.68 -28.17 -5.39
CA ARG A 134 4.84 -27.89 -6.56
C ARG A 134 3.40 -28.25 -6.19
N PRO A 135 2.57 -27.27 -5.83
CA PRO A 135 1.15 -27.52 -5.56
C PRO A 135 0.46 -28.06 -6.81
N THR A 136 -0.20 -29.21 -6.69
CA THR A 136 -1.02 -29.79 -7.76
C THR A 136 -2.45 -29.21 -7.79
N HIS A 137 -2.86 -28.54 -6.72
CA HIS A 137 -4.16 -27.90 -6.59
C HIS A 137 -3.99 -26.48 -6.03
N PRO A 138 -4.98 -25.58 -6.24
CA PRO A 138 -4.99 -24.28 -5.62
C PRO A 138 -5.00 -24.35 -4.08
N GLY A 139 -4.43 -23.34 -3.44
CA GLY A 139 -4.53 -23.15 -1.99
C GLY A 139 -5.99 -23.04 -1.54
N GLN A 140 -6.31 -23.73 -0.46
CA GLN A 140 -7.66 -23.83 0.10
C GLN A 140 -7.87 -22.85 1.26
N TYR A 141 -6.89 -21.99 1.55
CA TYR A 141 -6.97 -21.00 2.62
C TYR A 141 -7.82 -19.76 2.25
N ARG A 142 -9.07 -20.00 1.89
CA ARG A 142 -10.00 -19.03 1.30
C ARG A 142 -10.38 -17.87 2.20
N ILE A 143 -10.10 -17.96 3.49
CA ILE A 143 -10.33 -16.88 4.44
C ILE A 143 -9.15 -15.91 4.55
N ARG A 144 -8.07 -16.07 3.78
CA ARG A 144 -7.02 -15.04 3.67
C ARG A 144 -6.73 -14.73 2.20
N ARG A 145 -6.34 -13.48 1.93
CA ARG A 145 -5.94 -13.08 0.58
C ARG A 145 -4.53 -13.57 0.31
N GLU A 146 -4.38 -14.35 -0.75
CA GLU A 146 -3.09 -14.89 -1.20
C GLU A 146 -2.63 -14.21 -2.51
N PRO A 147 -1.30 -14.16 -2.79
CA PRO A 147 -0.76 -13.51 -3.98
C PRO A 147 -1.13 -14.20 -5.28
N ASN A 148 -1.30 -15.52 -5.26
CA ASN A 148 -1.67 -16.32 -6.43
C ASN A 148 -2.40 -17.60 -5.99
N ALA A 149 -3.03 -18.28 -6.93
CA ALA A 149 -3.82 -19.49 -6.66
C ALA A 149 -3.00 -20.67 -6.13
N HIS A 150 -1.68 -20.70 -6.35
CA HIS A 150 -0.79 -21.79 -5.91
C HIS A 150 -0.05 -21.46 -4.61
N SER A 151 -0.42 -20.38 -3.94
CA SER A 151 0.10 -20.09 -2.61
C SER A 151 -0.48 -21.09 -1.64
N LEU A 152 0.36 -21.68 -0.80
CA LEU A 152 -0.07 -22.60 0.24
C LEU A 152 -0.01 -21.90 1.59
N SER A 153 -0.99 -22.14 2.45
CA SER A 153 -0.87 -21.84 3.86
C SER A 153 0.25 -22.66 4.49
N THR A 154 0.75 -22.24 5.65
CA THR A 154 1.75 -22.99 6.41
C THR A 154 1.31 -24.42 6.70
N LEU A 155 0.02 -24.64 6.94
CA LEU A 155 -0.53 -25.97 7.18
C LEU A 155 -0.48 -26.82 5.91
N GLU A 156 -0.95 -26.29 4.78
CA GLU A 156 -0.93 -27.00 3.50
C GLU A 156 0.49 -27.31 3.04
N ALA A 157 1.40 -26.35 3.20
CA ALA A 157 2.82 -26.55 2.90
C ALA A 157 3.43 -27.63 3.81
N THR A 158 3.10 -27.63 5.11
CA THR A 158 3.57 -28.67 6.03
C THR A 158 3.03 -30.04 5.62
N VAL A 159 1.72 -30.17 5.40
CA VAL A 159 1.10 -31.46 5.00
C VAL A 159 1.66 -31.95 3.66
N GLY A 160 1.79 -31.06 2.67
CA GLY A 160 2.37 -31.40 1.38
C GLY A 160 3.82 -31.88 1.50
N ALA A 161 4.61 -31.25 2.38
CA ALA A 161 5.97 -31.69 2.64
C ALA A 161 6.03 -33.04 3.37
N LEU A 162 5.21 -33.25 4.41
CA LEU A 162 5.20 -34.52 5.14
C LEU A 162 4.72 -35.67 4.26
N ARG A 163 3.75 -35.46 3.37
CA ARG A 163 3.36 -36.48 2.37
C ARG A 163 4.50 -36.87 1.43
N ALA A 164 5.40 -35.94 1.12
CA ALA A 164 6.57 -36.22 0.29
C ALA A 164 7.68 -36.94 1.08
N LEU A 165 7.87 -36.61 2.36
CA LEU A 165 8.97 -37.11 3.18
C LEU A 165 8.65 -38.40 3.95
N GLU A 166 7.39 -38.58 4.34
CA GLU A 166 6.92 -39.68 5.15
C GLU A 166 5.47 -40.06 4.78
N PRO A 167 5.26 -40.63 3.58
CA PRO A 167 3.94 -40.86 3.00
C PRO A 167 3.02 -41.75 3.85
N ASP A 168 3.59 -42.65 4.67
CA ASP A 168 2.84 -43.57 5.53
C ASP A 168 2.32 -42.93 6.83
N THR A 169 2.54 -41.62 7.02
CA THR A 169 2.10 -40.90 8.22
C THR A 169 0.58 -40.77 8.26
N ALA A 170 -0.05 -41.54 9.14
CA ALA A 170 -1.48 -41.42 9.43
C ALA A 170 -1.82 -40.06 10.06
N GLY A 171 -3.04 -39.56 9.88
CA GLY A 171 -3.49 -38.30 10.52
C GLY A 171 -3.48 -37.07 9.62
N LEU A 172 -2.70 -37.08 8.53
CA LEU A 172 -2.51 -35.90 7.67
C LEU A 172 -3.80 -35.45 6.99
N ASP A 173 -4.66 -36.38 6.58
CA ASP A 173 -5.97 -36.08 5.99
C ASP A 173 -6.96 -35.55 7.02
N GLN A 174 -6.92 -36.06 8.26
CA GLN A 174 -7.71 -35.49 9.37
C GLN A 174 -7.25 -34.06 9.68
N LEU A 175 -5.96 -33.76 9.60
CA LEU A 175 -5.44 -32.41 9.81
C LEU A 175 -5.92 -31.43 8.74
N MET A 176 -5.90 -31.85 7.47
CA MET A 176 -6.50 -31.07 6.38
C MET A 176 -7.99 -30.87 6.59
N SER A 177 -8.71 -31.90 7.04
CA SER A 177 -10.14 -31.82 7.35
C SER A 177 -10.43 -30.83 8.50
N ALA A 178 -9.60 -30.81 9.54
CA ALA A 178 -9.69 -29.84 10.63
C ALA A 178 -9.47 -28.39 10.14
N PHE A 179 -8.51 -28.21 9.23
CA PHE A 179 -8.27 -26.93 8.58
C PHE A 179 -9.48 -26.48 7.73
N HIS A 180 -10.06 -27.38 6.94
CA HIS A 180 -11.26 -27.10 6.16
C HIS A 180 -12.45 -26.76 7.05
N LYS A 181 -12.65 -27.47 8.17
CA LYS A 181 -13.68 -27.14 9.17
C LYS A 181 -13.51 -25.72 9.71
N MET A 182 -12.29 -25.30 10.02
CA MET A 182 -12.01 -23.92 10.43
C MET A 182 -12.36 -22.90 9.33
N VAL A 183 -11.96 -23.17 8.09
CA VAL A 183 -12.20 -22.31 6.93
C VAL A 183 -13.70 -22.20 6.64
N ASN A 184 -14.40 -23.33 6.53
CA ASN A 184 -15.84 -23.38 6.22
C ASN A 184 -16.66 -22.75 7.33
N GLY A 185 -16.42 -23.10 8.59
CA GLY A 185 -17.13 -22.49 9.72
C GLY A 185 -16.85 -20.99 9.86
N GLN A 186 -15.73 -20.50 9.31
CA GLN A 186 -15.49 -19.07 9.21
C GLN A 186 -16.23 -18.45 8.01
N LEU A 187 -16.28 -19.10 6.84
CA LEU A 187 -17.03 -18.63 5.65
C LEU A 187 -18.55 -18.57 5.88
N GLU A 188 -19.10 -19.52 6.64
CA GLU A 188 -20.53 -19.64 6.95
C GLU A 188 -20.99 -18.66 8.04
N HIS A 189 -20.06 -18.06 8.79
CA HIS A 189 -20.44 -17.13 9.85
C HIS A 189 -21.09 -15.87 9.24
N PRO A 190 -22.25 -15.40 9.74
CA PRO A 190 -22.98 -14.25 9.17
C PRO A 190 -22.11 -12.99 9.12
N GLU A 191 -21.23 -12.82 10.12
CA GLU A 191 -20.27 -11.72 10.16
C GLU A 191 -18.99 -11.95 9.34
N PHE A 192 -18.82 -13.07 8.64
CA PHE A 192 -17.70 -13.20 7.70
C PHE A 192 -17.76 -12.15 6.58
N GLY A 193 -18.95 -11.60 6.29
CA GLY A 193 -19.07 -10.42 5.43
C GLY A 193 -18.75 -9.08 6.12
N SER A 194 -18.95 -8.98 7.44
CA SER A 194 -18.97 -7.71 8.20
C SER A 194 -17.83 -7.51 9.22
N ALA A 195 -17.22 -8.59 9.72
CA ALA A 195 -16.18 -8.62 10.76
C ALA A 195 -14.76 -8.85 10.20
N TRP A 196 -14.62 -9.21 8.92
CA TRP A 196 -13.57 -8.49 8.21
C TRP A 196 -14.00 -7.05 8.32
N ARG A 197 -13.13 -6.18 8.84
CA ARG A 197 -13.02 -4.93 8.13
C ARG A 197 -12.84 -5.34 6.66
N ARG A 198 -13.93 -5.35 5.88
CA ARG A 198 -14.02 -4.37 4.83
C ARG A 198 -13.38 -3.16 5.48
N LYS A 199 -12.10 -2.97 5.18
CA LYS A 199 -11.82 -1.67 4.67
C LYS A 199 -12.80 -1.52 3.50
N GLU A 200 -14.04 -1.11 3.82
CA GLU A 200 -14.50 0.12 3.22
C GLU A 200 -13.26 1.00 3.25
N PRO A 201 -12.94 1.74 2.19
CA PRO A 201 -12.13 2.91 2.40
C PRO A 201 -12.89 3.84 3.37
N GLY A 202 -13.10 3.41 4.63
CA GLY A 202 -13.53 4.17 5.76
C GLY A 202 -12.46 5.20 5.84
N GLN A 203 -12.86 6.38 5.38
CA GLN A 203 -12.10 7.59 5.14
C GLN A 203 -10.87 7.61 6.04
N SER A 204 -9.79 6.96 5.61
CA SER A 204 -8.71 6.69 6.54
C SER A 204 -7.95 7.98 6.64
N ARG A 205 -8.30 8.85 7.60
CA ARG A 205 -7.69 10.17 7.82
C ARG A 205 -6.25 10.17 7.31
N PRO A 206 -5.84 11.11 6.45
CA PRO A 206 -4.48 11.13 5.92
C PRO A 206 -3.52 11.01 7.10
N ARG A 207 -2.85 9.85 7.20
CA ARG A 207 -2.18 9.42 8.45
C ARG A 207 -1.07 10.38 8.89
N ASN A 208 -0.63 11.28 8.00
CA ASN A 208 0.24 12.41 8.26
C ASN A 208 0.04 13.46 7.14
N LEU A 209 -0.80 14.48 7.35
CA LEU A 209 -0.71 15.69 6.52
C LEU A 209 0.59 16.43 6.88
N PRO A 210 1.35 16.94 5.89
CA PRO A 210 2.51 17.76 6.19
C PRO A 210 2.11 18.94 7.08
N ARG A 211 2.79 19.15 8.22
CA ARG A 211 2.51 20.28 9.14
C ARG A 211 2.52 21.63 8.44
N SER A 212 3.32 21.78 7.38
CA SER A 212 3.35 23.00 6.56
C SER A 212 2.03 23.31 5.86
N LEU A 213 1.15 22.33 5.61
CA LEU A 213 -0.20 22.57 5.07
C LEU A 213 -1.14 23.21 6.11
N MET A 214 -0.83 23.05 7.40
CA MET A 214 -1.61 23.56 8.53
C MET A 214 -1.05 24.87 9.09
N GLN A 215 -0.07 25.48 8.41
CA GLN A 215 0.44 26.80 8.76
C GLN A 215 -0.62 27.90 8.49
N ASN A 216 -0.26 29.15 8.78
CA ASN A 216 -1.09 30.31 8.46
C ASN A 216 -1.54 30.24 6.98
N ALA A 217 -2.82 30.51 6.73
CA ALA A 217 -3.39 30.51 5.38
C ALA A 217 -2.58 31.42 4.46
N GLU A 218 -2.21 32.59 4.95
CA GLU A 218 -1.56 33.63 4.17
C GLU A 218 -0.12 33.29 3.77
N SER A 219 0.50 32.26 4.37
CA SER A 219 1.80 31.73 3.94
C SER A 219 1.69 30.58 2.91
N LEU A 220 0.48 30.24 2.48
CA LEU A 220 0.22 29.15 1.54
C LEU A 220 -0.17 29.73 0.18
N VAL A 221 0.64 29.40 -0.83
CA VAL A 221 0.40 29.81 -2.22
C VAL A 221 0.06 28.57 -3.03
N VAL A 222 -1.17 28.48 -3.53
CA VAL A 222 -1.57 27.40 -4.45
C VAL A 222 -1.29 27.86 -5.87
N ALA A 223 -0.65 27.03 -6.68
CA ALA A 223 -0.32 27.38 -8.07
C ALA A 223 -0.65 26.25 -9.06
N TYR A 224 -0.98 26.67 -10.28
CA TYR A 224 -1.16 25.80 -11.42
C TYR A 224 -0.47 26.40 -12.65
N GLY A 225 0.09 25.54 -13.48
CA GLY A 225 0.83 25.94 -14.68
C GLY A 225 0.59 24.97 -15.82
N GLU A 226 0.36 25.53 -17.00
CA GLU A 226 0.28 24.82 -18.27
C GLU A 226 1.57 24.98 -19.04
N ALA A 227 1.89 23.99 -19.87
CA ALA A 227 3.15 23.94 -20.60
C ALA A 227 2.91 23.61 -22.06
N THR A 228 3.90 23.88 -22.90
CA THR A 228 3.84 23.50 -24.31
C THR A 228 3.59 22.00 -24.47
N PRO A 229 2.70 21.59 -25.41
CA PRO A 229 2.47 20.18 -25.69
C PRO A 229 3.78 19.48 -26.07
N GLY A 230 4.02 18.29 -25.51
CA GLY A 230 5.18 17.49 -25.92
C GLY A 230 4.99 16.95 -27.34
N LYS A 231 6.03 16.98 -28.17
CA LYS A 231 6.03 16.29 -29.46
C LYS A 231 6.10 14.76 -29.24
N PRO A 232 5.35 13.94 -30.01
CA PRO A 232 5.46 12.48 -29.91
C PRO A 232 6.90 12.02 -30.14
N GLY A 233 7.48 11.27 -29.20
CA GLY A 233 8.85 10.76 -29.27
C GLY A 233 9.94 11.65 -28.66
N GLU A 234 9.63 12.90 -28.27
CA GLU A 234 10.57 13.76 -27.56
C GLU A 234 10.41 13.63 -26.02
N ASN A 235 11.53 13.70 -25.31
CA ASN A 235 11.53 13.73 -23.85
C ASN A 235 10.76 14.97 -23.34
N HIS A 236 9.92 14.80 -22.32
CA HIS A 236 9.21 15.89 -21.61
C HIS A 236 10.11 16.95 -20.93
N ARG A 237 11.42 16.97 -21.22
CA ARG A 237 12.41 17.93 -20.72
C ARG A 237 12.47 19.24 -21.52
N THR A 238 11.66 19.37 -22.57
CA THR A 238 11.62 20.54 -23.45
C THR A 238 10.38 21.42 -23.27
N SER A 239 9.45 21.03 -22.37
CA SER A 239 8.21 21.78 -22.16
C SER A 239 8.47 23.10 -21.42
N THR A 240 8.10 24.21 -22.07
CA THR A 240 8.16 25.57 -21.51
C THR A 240 6.79 25.95 -20.94
N PRO A 241 6.74 26.75 -19.86
CA PRO A 241 5.47 27.24 -19.33
C PRO A 241 4.76 28.16 -20.34
N VAL A 242 3.44 27.99 -20.46
CA VAL A 242 2.56 28.81 -21.31
C VAL A 242 1.71 29.73 -20.46
N SER A 243 1.06 29.16 -19.44
CA SER A 243 0.25 29.90 -18.48
C SER A 243 0.67 29.51 -17.08
N TRP A 244 0.77 30.50 -16.19
CA TRP A 244 0.99 30.29 -14.76
C TRP A 244 0.05 31.15 -13.94
N VAL A 245 -0.68 30.50 -13.03
CA VAL A 245 -1.61 31.14 -12.13
C VAL A 245 -1.35 30.69 -10.70
N ALA A 246 -1.52 31.59 -9.75
CA ALA A 246 -1.43 31.27 -8.33
C ALA A 246 -2.41 32.09 -7.48
N TYR A 247 -2.69 31.58 -6.29
CA TYR A 247 -3.60 32.17 -5.32
C TYR A 247 -3.02 32.02 -3.92
N ARG A 248 -3.00 33.11 -3.15
CA ARG A 248 -2.60 33.08 -1.74
C ARG A 248 -3.83 32.87 -0.86
N LEU A 249 -3.83 31.77 -0.11
CA LEU A 249 -4.98 31.41 0.73
C LEU A 249 -5.22 32.45 1.84
N GLY A 250 -6.48 32.64 2.20
CA GLY A 250 -6.88 33.61 3.22
C GLY A 250 -6.80 35.08 2.79
N THR A 251 -6.45 35.36 1.53
CA THR A 251 -6.35 36.72 0.97
C THR A 251 -7.05 36.81 -0.37
N THR A 252 -7.12 37.99 -0.98
CA THR A 252 -7.56 38.17 -2.38
C THR A 252 -6.40 38.19 -3.39
N GLU A 253 -5.15 38.00 -2.93
CA GLU A 253 -3.97 38.11 -3.80
C GLU A 253 -3.92 36.96 -4.81
N ARG A 254 -3.91 37.31 -6.10
CA ARG A 254 -3.75 36.37 -7.23
C ARG A 254 -2.53 36.75 -8.05
N PHE A 255 -1.90 35.73 -8.62
CA PHE A 255 -0.87 35.87 -9.64
C PHE A 255 -1.40 35.25 -10.93
N SER A 256 -1.21 35.93 -12.07
CA SER A 256 -1.54 35.39 -13.38
C SER A 256 -0.62 35.96 -14.44
N CYS A 257 0.00 35.07 -15.22
CA CYS A 257 0.80 35.43 -16.38
C CYS A 257 0.60 34.42 -17.51
N LEU A 258 0.57 34.93 -18.74
CA LEU A 258 0.88 34.17 -19.95
C LEU A 258 2.32 34.49 -20.34
N LEU A 259 3.09 33.47 -20.69
CA LEU A 259 4.50 33.63 -21.07
C LEU A 259 4.64 33.62 -22.59
N ARG A 260 5.54 34.47 -23.10
CA ARG A 260 5.84 34.55 -24.53
C ARG A 260 6.45 33.24 -25.01
N GLN A 261 5.91 32.69 -26.10
CA GLN A 261 6.37 31.43 -26.66
C GLN A 261 7.37 31.69 -27.80
N GLN A 262 8.45 30.90 -27.84
CA GLN A 262 9.46 30.96 -28.91
C GLN A 262 8.91 30.49 -30.27
N GLN A 263 7.91 29.60 -30.23
CA GLN A 263 7.20 29.11 -31.40
C GLN A 263 5.69 29.28 -31.17
N PRO A 264 4.90 29.61 -32.21
CA PRO A 264 3.45 29.68 -32.10
C PRO A 264 2.88 28.36 -31.60
N LEU A 265 1.89 28.44 -30.70
CA LEU A 265 1.13 27.28 -30.26
C LEU A 265 0.16 26.86 -31.36
N SER A 266 -0.08 25.55 -31.50
CA SER A 266 -1.10 25.06 -32.42
C SER A 266 -2.51 25.39 -31.92
N ASP A 267 -3.47 25.52 -32.84
CA ASP A 267 -4.88 25.77 -32.50
C ASP A 267 -5.44 24.70 -31.54
N ALA A 268 -5.02 23.44 -31.70
CA ALA A 268 -5.38 22.36 -30.79
C ALA A 268 -4.86 22.58 -29.36
N ALA A 269 -3.65 23.13 -29.21
CA ALA A 269 -3.07 23.45 -27.91
C ALA A 269 -3.80 24.63 -27.25
N LEU A 270 -4.07 25.68 -28.01
CA LEU A 270 -4.83 26.85 -27.59
C LEU A 270 -6.25 26.47 -27.15
N ALA A 271 -6.96 25.68 -27.97
CA ALA A 271 -8.28 25.16 -27.63
C ALA A 271 -8.28 24.29 -26.37
N HIS A 272 -7.25 23.44 -26.18
CA HIS A 272 -7.11 22.64 -24.96
C HIS A 272 -6.93 23.50 -23.70
N MET A 273 -6.11 24.56 -23.79
CA MET A 273 -5.86 25.51 -22.69
C MET A 273 -7.00 26.53 -22.51
N ARG A 274 -7.94 26.60 -23.47
CA ARG A 274 -8.98 27.62 -23.58
C ARG A 274 -8.38 29.03 -23.63
N LEU A 275 -7.39 29.18 -24.50
CA LEU A 275 -6.73 30.44 -24.81
C LEU A 275 -6.94 30.77 -26.28
N SER A 276 -6.85 32.04 -26.61
CA SER A 276 -6.86 32.61 -27.94
C SER A 276 -5.51 33.29 -28.22
N LEU A 277 -5.22 33.60 -29.49
CA LEU A 277 -4.02 34.35 -29.84
C LEU A 277 -4.03 35.78 -29.25
N ALA A 278 -5.22 36.38 -29.08
CA ALA A 278 -5.38 37.70 -28.48
C ALA A 278 -4.91 37.72 -27.01
N ASP A 279 -5.05 36.61 -26.28
CA ASP A 279 -4.59 36.52 -24.89
C ASP A 279 -3.06 36.67 -24.77
N PHE A 280 -2.30 36.41 -25.85
CA PHE A 280 -0.85 36.56 -25.86
C PHE A 280 -0.37 37.99 -26.17
N GLU A 281 -1.26 38.94 -26.44
CA GLU A 281 -0.91 40.36 -26.66
C GLU A 281 -0.11 40.93 -25.47
N PHE A 282 -0.48 40.53 -24.26
CA PHE A 282 0.18 40.92 -23.01
C PHE A 282 1.05 39.80 -22.41
N ALA A 283 1.48 38.84 -23.23
CA ALA A 283 2.36 37.77 -22.76
C ALA A 283 3.74 38.31 -22.39
N VAL A 284 4.18 37.96 -21.18
CA VAL A 284 5.41 38.47 -20.57
C VAL A 284 6.62 37.63 -20.97
N ALA A 285 7.80 38.24 -20.97
CA ALA A 285 9.06 37.52 -21.09
C ALA A 285 9.42 36.81 -19.77
N ASP A 286 10.34 35.85 -19.84
CA ASP A 286 10.79 35.08 -18.66
C ASP A 286 11.34 35.99 -17.54
N ASP A 287 12.07 37.06 -17.89
CA ASP A 287 12.64 38.00 -16.92
C ASP A 287 11.57 38.81 -16.18
N GLU A 288 10.54 39.26 -16.88
CA GLU A 288 9.40 39.96 -16.26
C GLU A 288 8.59 39.00 -15.39
N PHE A 289 8.41 37.75 -15.83
CA PHE A 289 7.84 36.70 -14.99
C PHE A 289 8.64 36.53 -13.71
N HIS A 290 9.98 36.47 -13.77
CA HIS A 290 10.83 36.33 -12.60
C HIS A 290 10.63 37.45 -11.60
N GLN A 291 10.64 38.69 -12.07
CA GLN A 291 10.45 39.86 -11.24
C GLN A 291 9.09 39.79 -10.52
N ARG A 292 8.01 39.62 -11.29
CA ARG A 292 6.64 39.58 -10.75
C ARG A 292 6.44 38.39 -9.81
N TRP A 293 7.01 37.23 -10.12
CA TRP A 293 6.91 36.04 -9.28
C TRP A 293 7.67 36.20 -7.96
N ASN A 294 8.83 36.85 -8.00
CA ASN A 294 9.62 37.14 -6.81
C ASN A 294 8.94 38.20 -5.92
N GLU A 295 8.31 39.22 -6.51
CA GLU A 295 7.52 40.23 -5.79
C GLU A 295 6.26 39.63 -5.15
N PHE A 296 5.63 38.66 -5.83
CA PHE A 296 4.43 37.99 -5.32
C PHE A 296 4.72 37.05 -4.14
N LEU A 297 5.88 36.38 -4.14
CA LEU A 297 6.28 35.45 -3.07
C LEU A 297 6.84 36.19 -1.85
N ARG A 298 6.44 35.73 -0.66
CA ARG A 298 6.94 36.23 0.62
C ARG A 298 7.96 35.27 1.22
N PRO A 299 8.87 35.75 2.09
CA PRO A 299 9.74 34.87 2.86
C PRO A 299 8.92 33.83 3.65
N ASN A 300 9.32 32.56 3.56
CA ASN A 300 8.65 31.40 4.17
C ASN A 300 7.35 30.92 3.51
N ASP A 301 6.96 31.47 2.35
CA ASP A 301 5.84 30.92 1.60
C ASP A 301 6.05 29.44 1.27
N VAL A 302 4.97 28.67 1.40
CA VAL A 302 4.90 27.28 0.97
C VAL A 302 4.05 27.22 -0.28
N LEU A 303 4.70 26.88 -1.39
CA LEU A 303 4.04 26.67 -2.67
C LEU A 303 3.38 25.30 -2.69
N ILE A 304 2.13 25.25 -3.15
CA ILE A 304 1.33 24.04 -3.26
C ILE A 304 0.96 23.85 -4.71
N VAL A 305 1.35 22.72 -5.30
CA VAL A 305 0.97 22.36 -6.67
C VAL A 305 0.28 21.01 -6.69
N TYR A 306 -0.58 20.77 -7.67
CA TYR A 306 -1.23 19.47 -7.81
C TYR A 306 -0.22 18.36 -8.20
N HIS A 307 0.61 18.64 -9.21
CA HIS A 307 1.57 17.68 -9.78
C HIS A 307 3.01 18.21 -9.74
N ARG A 308 4.00 17.32 -9.54
CA ARG A 308 5.42 17.70 -9.53
C ARG A 308 5.88 18.35 -10.84
N ARG A 309 5.25 17.99 -11.97
CA ARG A 309 5.53 18.58 -13.30
C ARG A 309 5.26 20.08 -13.35
N THR A 310 4.20 20.55 -12.69
CA THR A 310 3.91 21.99 -12.60
C THR A 310 5.06 22.73 -11.91
N PHE A 311 5.54 22.22 -10.78
CA PHE A 311 6.69 22.82 -10.09
C PHE A 311 7.98 22.81 -10.93
N GLN A 312 8.16 21.80 -11.80
CA GLN A 312 9.32 21.73 -12.70
C GLN A 312 9.31 22.81 -13.81
N LEU A 313 8.18 23.46 -14.08
CA LEU A 313 8.13 24.56 -15.04
C LEU A 313 8.90 25.78 -14.56
N LEU A 314 8.82 26.10 -13.26
CA LEU A 314 9.62 27.17 -12.66
C LEU A 314 11.12 26.96 -12.85
N ARG A 315 11.58 25.69 -12.81
CA ARG A 315 12.98 25.34 -13.05
C ARG A 315 13.42 25.62 -14.49
N HIS A 316 12.53 25.47 -15.48
CA HIS A 316 12.89 25.69 -16.88
C HIS A 316 13.20 27.16 -17.16
N ILE A 317 12.37 28.04 -16.61
CA ILE A 317 12.57 29.48 -16.74
C ILE A 317 13.63 30.01 -15.76
N LYS A 318 14.01 29.24 -14.72
CA LYS A 318 14.92 29.64 -13.62
C LYS A 318 14.29 30.59 -12.60
N ALA A 319 12.98 30.53 -12.45
CA ALA A 319 12.24 31.27 -11.44
C ALA A 319 12.54 30.76 -10.01
N VAL A 320 12.29 31.62 -9.03
CA VAL A 320 12.40 31.29 -7.59
C VAL A 320 11.52 30.09 -7.24
N GLN A 321 12.13 29.14 -6.52
CA GLN A 321 11.52 27.88 -6.10
C GLN A 321 11.42 27.83 -4.57
N PRO A 322 10.31 28.31 -3.97
CA PRO A 322 10.08 28.17 -2.54
C PRO A 322 9.86 26.70 -2.16
N ARG A 323 9.77 26.44 -0.87
CA ARG A 323 9.42 25.10 -0.36
C ARG A 323 8.08 24.66 -0.98
N CYS A 324 8.06 23.47 -1.57
CA CYS A 324 6.92 23.01 -2.37
C CYS A 324 6.26 21.73 -1.80
N LEU A 325 4.93 21.75 -1.72
CA LEU A 325 4.08 20.60 -1.43
C LEU A 325 3.36 20.14 -2.70
N VAL A 326 3.33 18.82 -2.92
CA VAL A 326 2.66 18.21 -4.08
C VAL A 326 1.40 17.47 -3.64
N LEU A 327 0.23 17.99 -3.99
CA LEU A 327 -1.06 17.42 -3.56
C LEU A 327 -1.22 15.98 -4.01
N LYS A 328 -0.89 15.64 -5.26
CA LYS A 328 -0.98 14.25 -5.76
C LYS A 328 -0.12 13.29 -4.93
N SER A 329 0.98 13.71 -4.32
CA SER A 329 1.78 12.86 -3.44
C SER A 329 1.15 12.67 -2.06
N ILE A 330 0.35 13.64 -1.60
CA ILE A 330 -0.46 13.56 -0.38
C ILE A 330 -1.63 12.59 -0.61
N PHE A 331 -2.38 12.78 -1.71
CA PHE A 331 -3.54 11.95 -2.05
C PHE A 331 -3.18 10.58 -2.61
N GLY A 332 -2.12 10.45 -3.42
CA GLY A 332 -1.72 9.16 -4.02
C GLY A 332 -1.24 8.12 -3.01
N LYS A 333 -0.87 8.55 -1.79
CA LYS A 333 -0.64 7.66 -0.65
C LYS A 333 -1.93 7.29 0.10
N TRP A 334 -3.02 8.03 -0.12
CA TRP A 334 -4.26 8.00 0.65
C TRP A 334 -5.44 7.40 -0.12
N ARG A 335 -5.55 7.65 -1.43
CA ARG A 335 -6.56 7.09 -2.34
C ARG A 335 -5.90 6.45 -3.55
N ALA A 336 -6.36 5.25 -3.89
CA ALA A 336 -6.05 4.59 -5.15
C ALA A 336 -7.23 4.78 -6.11
N GLY A 337 -6.97 4.92 -7.41
CA GLY A 337 -8.00 4.84 -8.45
C GLY A 337 -8.52 6.16 -9.04
N PHE A 338 -7.96 7.32 -8.69
CA PHE A 338 -8.24 8.59 -9.39
C PHE A 338 -7.14 8.91 -10.41
N ARG A 339 -7.53 9.37 -11.60
CA ARG A 339 -6.66 9.70 -12.74
C ARG A 339 -6.47 11.21 -12.90
N SER A 340 -7.40 12.02 -12.39
CA SER A 340 -7.41 13.48 -12.52
C SER A 340 -7.82 14.19 -11.21
N ILE A 341 -7.64 15.51 -11.18
CA ILE A 341 -8.12 16.34 -10.07
C ILE A 341 -9.66 16.45 -10.08
N GLU A 342 -10.33 16.33 -11.23
CA GLU A 342 -11.79 16.24 -11.33
C GLU A 342 -12.33 14.99 -10.66
N GLU A 343 -11.75 13.83 -10.99
CA GLU A 343 -12.16 12.57 -10.38
C GLU A 343 -11.94 12.63 -8.86
N LEU A 344 -10.81 13.21 -8.43
CA LEU A 344 -10.54 13.39 -7.01
C LEU A 344 -11.59 14.30 -6.34
N ILE A 345 -11.92 15.45 -6.95
CA ILE A 345 -12.97 16.33 -6.43
C ILE A 345 -14.31 15.61 -6.41
N ALA A 346 -14.71 14.93 -7.50
CA ALA A 346 -15.96 14.19 -7.60
C ALA A 346 -16.10 13.11 -6.51
N ILE A 347 -15.00 12.43 -6.15
CA ILE A 347 -14.99 11.44 -5.06
C ILE A 347 -15.06 12.14 -3.68
N GLU A 348 -14.55 13.36 -3.54
CA GLU A 348 -14.69 14.19 -2.32
C GLU A 348 -16.00 15.03 -2.29
N SER A 349 -16.76 15.07 -3.39
CA SER A 349 -17.89 15.99 -3.61
C SER A 349 -19.13 15.77 -2.75
N ALA A 350 -19.16 14.80 -1.85
CA ALA A 350 -20.19 14.76 -0.80
C ALA A 350 -20.08 15.93 0.19
N SER A 351 -19.00 16.74 0.15
CA SER A 351 -18.80 17.89 1.05
C SER A 351 -18.28 19.18 0.37
N LEU A 352 -18.30 19.26 -0.97
CA LEU A 352 -17.74 20.39 -1.74
C LEU A 352 -18.74 21.09 -2.66
N VAL A 353 -20.02 21.06 -2.30
CA VAL A 353 -21.05 21.86 -2.97
C VAL A 353 -21.10 23.21 -2.25
N ASN A 354 -20.50 24.25 -2.85
CA ASN A 354 -20.85 25.70 -2.73
C ASN A 354 -19.66 26.68 -2.84
N SER A 355 -18.70 26.44 -3.72
CA SER A 355 -17.80 27.51 -4.18
C SER A 355 -17.86 27.57 -5.70
N LYS A 356 -18.80 28.38 -6.22
CA LYS A 356 -18.75 28.80 -7.63
C LYS A 356 -17.45 29.58 -7.84
N PRO A 357 -16.62 29.23 -8.84
CA PRO A 357 -15.43 30.00 -9.16
C PRO A 357 -15.85 31.41 -9.58
N ASN A 358 -15.28 32.43 -8.94
CA ASN A 358 -15.51 33.83 -9.32
C ASN A 358 -14.78 34.05 -10.66
N CYS A 359 -15.59 34.19 -11.71
CA CYS A 359 -15.18 34.12 -13.10
C CYS A 359 -14.77 35.49 -13.64
N GLU A 360 -13.49 35.83 -13.50
CA GLU A 360 -12.88 36.93 -14.27
C GLU A 360 -11.91 36.44 -15.36
N ASN A 361 -11.57 35.14 -15.42
CA ASN A 361 -10.77 34.58 -16.53
C ASN A 361 -11.10 33.10 -16.78
N ASN A 362 -11.62 32.78 -17.96
CA ASN A 362 -12.18 31.46 -18.31
C ASN A 362 -11.14 30.43 -18.79
N SER A 363 -9.85 30.66 -18.51
CA SER A 363 -8.78 29.77 -18.94
C SER A 363 -8.80 28.45 -18.16
N ARG A 364 -8.35 27.36 -18.80
CA ARG A 364 -8.23 26.06 -18.15
C ARG A 364 -7.31 26.13 -16.93
N ALA A 365 -6.23 26.90 -17.00
CA ALA A 365 -5.31 27.10 -15.88
C ALA A 365 -6.02 27.68 -14.64
N SER A 366 -6.86 28.70 -14.81
CA SER A 366 -7.63 29.31 -13.72
C SER A 366 -8.62 28.33 -13.10
N GLN A 367 -9.37 27.58 -13.93
CA GLN A 367 -10.28 26.54 -13.45
C GLN A 367 -9.54 25.49 -12.60
N ARG A 368 -8.35 25.07 -13.02
CA ARG A 368 -7.54 24.07 -12.32
C ARG A 368 -6.96 24.60 -11.01
N LEU A 369 -6.61 25.89 -10.98
CA LEU A 369 -6.20 26.57 -9.76
C LEU A 369 -7.33 26.56 -8.73
N ASP A 370 -8.54 26.97 -9.12
CA ASP A 370 -9.69 27.02 -8.20
C ASP A 370 -10.02 25.62 -7.64
N MET A 371 -9.94 24.59 -8.48
CA MET A 371 -10.05 23.19 -8.04
C MET A 371 -8.99 22.81 -7.01
N ALA A 372 -7.73 23.21 -7.23
CA ALA A 372 -6.64 22.93 -6.30
C ALA A 372 -6.78 23.72 -4.99
N VAL A 373 -7.25 24.96 -5.05
CA VAL A 373 -7.56 25.81 -3.88
C VAL A 373 -8.64 25.17 -3.03
N ALA A 374 -9.78 24.81 -3.63
CA ALA A 374 -10.88 24.16 -2.93
C ALA A 374 -10.44 22.86 -2.25
N LEU A 375 -9.56 22.09 -2.90
CA LEU A 375 -9.01 20.86 -2.33
C LEU A 375 -8.10 21.13 -1.12
N VAL A 376 -7.28 22.18 -1.16
CA VAL A 376 -6.43 22.57 -0.03
C VAL A 376 -7.27 23.08 1.14
N GLU A 377 -8.26 23.92 0.87
CA GLU A 377 -9.20 24.41 1.89
C GLU A 377 -9.98 23.27 2.52
N HIS A 378 -10.47 22.32 1.73
CA HIS A 378 -11.11 21.10 2.23
C HIS A 378 -10.21 20.33 3.19
N LEU A 379 -8.95 20.08 2.81
CA LEU A 379 -7.99 19.39 3.66
C LEU A 379 -7.76 20.14 4.98
N ARG A 380 -7.70 21.47 4.94
CA ARG A 380 -7.50 22.31 6.12
C ARG A 380 -8.75 22.33 7.02
N THR A 381 -9.95 22.42 6.46
CA THR A 381 -11.19 22.43 7.24
C THR A 381 -11.49 21.06 7.87
N MET A 382 -11.36 19.98 7.08
CA MET A 382 -11.68 18.63 7.56
C MET A 382 -10.66 18.06 8.53
N TYR A 383 -9.38 18.44 8.40
CA TYR A 383 -8.29 17.84 9.17
C TYR A 383 -7.48 18.84 10.00
N GLY A 384 -7.80 20.14 9.96
CA GLY A 384 -7.13 21.19 10.71
C GLY A 384 -7.57 21.32 12.17
N LYS A 385 -8.63 20.61 12.61
CA LYS A 385 -8.98 20.48 14.03
C LYS A 385 -8.13 19.39 14.70
N LEU A 386 -6.85 19.67 14.86
CA LEU A 386 -5.94 18.98 15.78
C LEU A 386 -5.09 20.05 16.48
N GLN A 387 -5.70 20.70 17.47
CA GLN A 387 -4.99 21.16 18.66
C GLN A 387 -5.60 20.43 19.85
#